data_AF-A0A497MX25-F1
#
_entry.id   AF-A0A497MX25-F1
#
_cell.length_a   1.000
_cell.length_b   1.000
_cell.length_c   1.000
_cell.angle_alpha   90.00
_cell.angle_beta   90.00
_cell.angle_gamma   90.00
#
_symmetry.space_group_name_H-M   'P 1'
#
loop_
_entity.id
_entity.type
_entity.pdbx_description
1 polymer ?
#
loop_
_entity_poly.entity_id
_entity_poly.type
_entity_poly.pdbx_seq_one_letter_code
_entity_poly.pdbx_strand_id
1 'polypeptide(L)'
;MVYGLWSGLASAGYLLAFNTNTLMVTAIAFTISSLSWIKRARPLEDQVVYIALCVIPIGLRTFFQLPIFSSWEASADATWQQQIGFTLQVAGLWSLVAVAEETFRAAMISYLEGLGIFEKSLWLRALAANILWLAFHFVQRPFDPWAYRWYIAWLFISGLVMTFVLIKAGLGAAVAVHWLVNISS
;
A
#
# COMPACT_ATOMS: atom_id res chain seq x y z
N MET A 1 4.24 10.26 -6.67
CA MET A 1 3.68 11.61 -6.86
C MET A 1 3.70 12.06 -8.32
N VAL A 2 4.86 12.11 -9.00
CA VAL A 2 4.95 12.52 -10.43
C VAL A 2 4.00 11.72 -11.33
N TYR A 3 3.94 10.40 -11.18
CA TYR A 3 3.00 9.57 -11.93
C TYR A 3 1.52 9.92 -11.65
N GLY A 4 1.17 10.25 -10.40
CA GLY A 4 -0.21 10.65 -10.04
C GLY A 4 -0.64 11.92 -10.76
N LEU A 5 0.26 12.92 -10.85
CA LEU A 5 0.03 14.14 -11.61
C LEU A 5 -0.12 13.85 -13.11
N TRP A 6 0.80 13.05 -13.67
CA TRP A 6 0.74 12.64 -15.07
C TRP A 6 -0.58 11.93 -15.40
N SER A 7 -0.94 10.92 -14.61
CA SER A 7 -2.17 10.15 -14.78
C SER A 7 -3.42 11.04 -14.62
N GLY A 8 -3.42 11.96 -13.66
CA GLY A 8 -4.51 12.92 -13.45
C GLY A 8 -4.74 13.84 -14.64
N LEU A 9 -3.66 14.31 -15.29
CA LEU A 9 -3.74 15.14 -16.50
C LEU A 9 -4.12 14.30 -17.73
N ALA A 10 -3.51 13.13 -17.89
CA ALA A 10 -3.74 12.24 -19.04
C ALA A 10 -5.15 11.63 -19.07
N SER A 11 -5.83 11.55 -17.93
CA SER A 11 -7.19 11.02 -17.81
C SER A 11 -8.22 12.08 -17.40
N ALA A 12 -7.95 13.35 -17.69
CA ALA A 12 -8.85 14.46 -17.37
C ALA A 12 -10.27 14.20 -17.92
N GLY A 13 -11.29 14.40 -17.08
CA GLY A 13 -12.69 14.11 -17.41
C GLY A 13 -13.15 12.69 -17.08
N TYR A 14 -12.25 11.77 -16.73
CA TYR A 14 -12.58 10.41 -16.30
C TYR A 14 -12.46 10.25 -14.77
N LEU A 15 -13.15 9.24 -14.23
CA LEU A 15 -13.08 8.89 -12.80
C LEU A 15 -11.64 8.59 -12.34
N LEU A 16 -10.81 8.06 -13.24
CA LEU A 16 -9.40 7.79 -12.96
C LEU A 16 -8.66 9.07 -12.52
N ALA A 17 -8.87 10.20 -13.19
CA ALA A 17 -8.22 11.46 -12.82
C ALA A 17 -8.62 11.93 -11.41
N PHE A 18 -9.91 11.82 -11.08
CA PHE A 18 -10.40 12.16 -9.74
C PHE A 18 -9.77 11.27 -8.67
N ASN A 19 -9.71 9.95 -8.93
CA ASN A 19 -9.13 8.98 -8.00
C ASN A 19 -7.63 9.19 -7.82
N THR A 20 -6.87 9.40 -8.90
CA THR A 20 -5.41 9.62 -8.82
C THR A 20 -5.07 10.93 -8.13
N ASN A 21 -5.85 11.99 -8.36
CA ASN A 21 -5.66 13.28 -7.70
C ASN A 21 -5.97 13.19 -6.20
N THR A 22 -7.09 12.56 -5.83
CA THR A 22 -7.47 12.32 -4.43
C THR A 22 -6.39 11.50 -3.71
N LEU A 23 -5.92 10.43 -4.35
CA LEU A 23 -4.87 9.56 -3.79
C LEU A 23 -3.54 10.30 -3.67
N MET A 24 -3.20 11.17 -4.62
CA MET A 24 -2.00 11.99 -4.55
C MET A 24 -2.05 13.02 -3.42
N VAL A 25 -3.16 13.73 -3.27
CA VAL A 25 -3.34 14.72 -2.19
C VAL A 25 -3.29 14.07 -0.82
N THR A 26 -4.00 12.95 -0.64
CA THR A 26 -3.98 12.18 0.61
C THR A 26 -2.59 11.64 0.92
N ALA A 27 -1.88 11.10 -0.09
CA ALA A 27 -0.51 10.64 0.09
C ALA A 27 0.45 11.78 0.49
N ILE A 28 0.31 12.97 -0.08
CA ILE A 28 1.12 14.14 0.32
C ILE A 28 0.82 14.51 1.78
N ALA A 29 -0.46 14.63 2.15
CA ALA A 29 -0.86 14.97 3.50
C ALA A 29 -0.32 13.97 4.53
N PHE A 30 -0.50 12.67 4.30
CA PHE A 30 0.02 11.63 5.19
C PHE A 30 1.55 11.53 5.18
N THR A 31 2.22 11.81 4.05
CA THR A 31 3.69 11.92 4.01
C THR A 31 4.18 13.03 4.94
N ILE A 32 3.54 14.20 4.92
CA ILE A 32 3.86 15.31 5.82
C ILE A 32 3.62 14.91 7.29
N SER A 33 2.49 14.25 7.58
CA SER A 33 2.18 13.74 8.93
C SER A 33 3.08 12.59 9.39
N SER A 34 3.87 11.99 8.49
CA SER A 34 4.75 10.84 8.77
C SER A 34 6.25 11.17 8.63
N LEU A 35 6.62 12.45 8.55
CA LEU A 35 8.03 12.89 8.39
C LEU A 35 8.99 12.32 9.44
N SER A 36 8.51 12.06 10.66
CA SER A 36 9.31 11.42 11.72
C SER A 36 9.79 10.01 11.33
N TRP A 37 9.00 9.27 10.55
CA TRP A 37 9.31 7.92 10.08
C TRP A 37 10.29 7.91 8.91
N ILE A 38 10.27 8.95 8.07
CA ILE A 38 11.27 9.12 7.00
C ILE A 38 12.65 9.34 7.62
N LYS A 39 12.74 10.18 8.65
CA LYS A 39 14.01 10.46 9.34
C LYS A 39 14.56 9.27 10.13
N ARG A 40 13.73 8.28 10.45
CA ARG A 40 14.10 7.04 11.16
C ARG A 40 14.52 5.90 10.23
N ALA A 41 14.57 6.14 8.91
CA ALA A 41 14.94 5.11 7.95
C ALA A 41 16.36 4.61 8.20
N ARG A 42 16.52 3.28 8.12
CA ARG A 42 17.83 2.62 8.21
C ARG A 42 18.67 2.82 6.94
N PRO A 43 19.97 2.50 6.96
CA PRO A 43 20.76 2.38 5.74
C PRO A 43 20.10 1.45 4.71
N LEU A 44 20.39 1.67 3.43
CA LEU A 44 19.72 0.95 2.34
C LEU A 44 19.97 -0.55 2.41
N GLU A 45 21.20 -0.99 2.73
CA GLU A 45 21.52 -2.42 2.85
C GLU A 45 20.63 -3.14 3.87
N ASP A 46 20.36 -2.52 5.01
CA ASP A 46 19.46 -3.04 6.04
C ASP A 46 18.03 -3.11 5.52
N GLN A 47 17.56 -2.05 4.84
CA GLN A 47 16.20 -1.99 4.31
C GLN A 47 15.92 -3.13 3.33
N VAL A 48 16.88 -3.50 2.48
CA VAL A 48 16.73 -4.59 1.49
C VAL A 48 16.40 -5.92 2.17
N VAL A 49 17.00 -6.23 3.32
CA VAL A 49 16.73 -7.46 4.07
C VAL A 49 15.27 -7.49 4.54
N TYR A 50 14.74 -6.37 5.02
CA TYR A 50 13.33 -6.29 5.43
C TYR A 50 12.37 -6.28 4.25
N ILE A 51 12.78 -5.75 3.09
CA ILE A 51 11.98 -5.78 1.87
C ILE A 51 11.71 -7.22 1.42
N ALA A 52 12.65 -8.14 1.64
CA ALA A 52 12.45 -9.56 1.33
C ALA A 52 11.26 -10.20 2.07
N LEU A 53 10.75 -9.60 3.15
CA LEU A 53 9.54 -10.06 3.82
C LEU A 53 8.28 -9.95 2.95
N CYS A 54 8.34 -9.26 1.81
CA CYS A 54 7.25 -9.24 0.82
C CYS A 54 6.87 -10.65 0.32
N VAL A 55 7.77 -11.63 0.41
CA VAL A 55 7.46 -13.02 0.02
C VAL A 55 6.32 -13.63 0.86
N ILE A 56 6.12 -13.16 2.10
CA ILE A 56 5.05 -13.63 2.99
C ILE A 56 3.67 -13.27 2.42
N PRO A 57 3.33 -11.97 2.24
CA PRO A 57 2.05 -11.59 1.65
C PRO A 57 1.86 -12.12 0.23
N ILE A 58 2.92 -12.20 -0.59
CA ILE A 58 2.85 -12.79 -1.93
C ILE A 58 2.50 -14.28 -1.85
N GLY A 59 3.19 -15.05 -1.01
CA GLY A 59 2.94 -16.48 -0.84
C GLY A 59 1.54 -16.77 -0.28
N LEU A 60 1.08 -15.98 0.70
CA LEU A 60 -0.27 -16.11 1.26
C LEU A 60 -1.36 -15.82 0.22
N ARG A 61 -1.13 -14.87 -0.69
CA ARG A 61 -2.08 -14.60 -1.79
C ARG A 61 -2.24 -15.83 -2.67
N THR A 62 -1.14 -16.44 -3.08
CA THR A 62 -1.14 -17.66 -3.91
C THR A 62 -1.81 -18.81 -3.17
N PHE A 63 -1.50 -18.99 -1.88
CA PHE A 63 -2.09 -20.03 -1.05
C PHE A 63 -3.61 -19.88 -0.90
N PHE A 64 -4.10 -18.65 -0.70
CA PHE A 64 -5.53 -18.36 -0.60
C PHE A 64 -6.26 -18.25 -1.94
N GLN A 65 -5.55 -18.38 -3.07
CA GLN A 65 -6.12 -18.32 -4.43
C GLN A 65 -7.01 -17.09 -4.65
N LEU A 66 -6.55 -15.92 -4.21
CA LEU A 66 -7.36 -14.70 -4.22
C LEU A 66 -7.71 -14.26 -5.66
N PRO A 67 -8.99 -14.28 -6.09
CA PRO A 67 -9.38 -14.00 -7.48
C PRO A 67 -9.19 -12.53 -7.91
N ILE A 68 -9.00 -11.62 -6.95
CA ILE A 68 -8.78 -10.18 -7.19
C ILE A 68 -7.49 -9.89 -7.96
N PHE A 69 -6.61 -10.88 -8.08
CA PHE A 69 -5.29 -10.78 -8.71
C PHE A 69 -5.04 -11.90 -9.73
N SER A 70 -6.10 -12.55 -10.23
CA SER A 70 -5.97 -13.67 -11.17
C SER A 70 -6.12 -13.28 -12.64
N SER A 71 -6.31 -11.99 -12.96
CA SER A 71 -6.53 -11.52 -14.33
C SER A 71 -5.26 -10.94 -14.94
N TRP A 72 -4.35 -11.81 -15.41
CA TRP A 72 -3.34 -11.43 -16.40
C TRP A 72 -3.90 -11.63 -17.81
N GLU A 73 -4.78 -10.73 -18.23
CA GLU A 73 -5.18 -10.68 -19.63
C GLU A 73 -4.30 -9.66 -20.36
N ALA A 74 -3.14 -10.13 -20.83
CA ALA A 74 -2.46 -9.43 -21.91
C ALA A 74 -3.38 -9.50 -23.13
N SER A 75 -3.89 -8.35 -23.58
CA SER A 75 -4.67 -8.31 -24.83
C SER A 75 -3.79 -8.87 -25.95
N ALA A 76 -4.24 -9.99 -26.55
CA ALA A 76 -3.53 -10.65 -27.64
C ALA A 76 -3.32 -9.74 -28.85
N ASP A 77 -4.14 -8.68 -28.96
CA ASP A 77 -4.14 -7.71 -30.05
C ASP A 77 -3.33 -6.43 -29.76
N ALA A 78 -2.75 -6.29 -28.55
CA ALA A 78 -1.99 -5.10 -28.17
C ALA A 78 -0.55 -5.15 -28.69
N THR A 79 -0.06 -4.04 -29.26
CA THR A 79 1.35 -3.92 -29.67
C THR A 79 2.29 -3.93 -28.46
N TRP A 80 3.57 -4.26 -28.66
CA TRP A 80 4.56 -4.26 -27.58
C TRP A 80 4.69 -2.88 -26.91
N GLN A 81 4.55 -1.78 -27.66
CA GLN A 81 4.55 -0.42 -27.11
C GLN A 81 3.35 -0.18 -26.19
N GLN A 82 2.15 -0.65 -26.59
CA GLN A 82 0.94 -0.53 -25.80
C GLN A 82 1.06 -1.36 -24.50
N GLN A 83 1.65 -2.55 -24.58
CA GLN A 83 1.90 -3.40 -23.40
C GLN A 83 2.90 -2.77 -22.43
N ILE A 84 3.99 -2.18 -22.93
CA ILE A 84 4.93 -1.41 -22.08
C ILE A 84 4.22 -0.21 -21.46
N GLY A 85 3.46 0.55 -22.24
CA GLY A 85 2.70 1.70 -21.74
C GLY A 85 1.73 1.32 -20.63
N PHE A 86 0.97 0.24 -20.81
CA PHE A 86 0.08 -0.30 -19.79
C PHE A 86 0.85 -0.76 -18.54
N THR A 87 1.97 -1.47 -18.71
CA THR A 87 2.79 -1.95 -17.59
C THR A 87 3.33 -0.79 -16.75
N LEU A 88 3.83 0.26 -17.40
CA LEU A 88 4.29 1.48 -16.72
C LEU A 88 3.14 2.20 -16.00
N GLN A 89 1.93 2.19 -16.58
CA GLN A 89 0.75 2.76 -15.92
C GLN A 89 0.39 1.99 -14.65
N VAL A 90 0.34 0.65 -14.73
CA VAL A 90 0.07 -0.24 -13.60
C VAL A 90 1.13 -0.05 -12.50
N ALA A 91 2.41 -0.07 -12.86
CA ALA A 91 3.51 0.14 -11.92
C ALA A 91 3.42 1.51 -11.22
N GLY A 92 3.07 2.56 -11.98
CA GLY A 92 2.91 3.92 -11.48
C GLY A 92 1.71 4.08 -10.53
N LEU A 93 0.57 3.50 -10.88
CA LEU A 93 -0.63 3.51 -10.03
C LEU A 93 -0.36 2.77 -8.72
N TRP A 94 0.22 1.57 -8.79
CA TRP A 94 0.54 0.81 -7.58
C TRP A 94 1.62 1.46 -6.72
N SER A 95 2.55 2.21 -7.32
CA SER A 95 3.49 3.03 -6.56
C SER A 95 2.77 4.12 -5.77
N LEU A 96 1.79 4.78 -6.40
CA LEU A 96 1.01 5.83 -5.74
C LEU A 96 0.17 5.27 -4.58
N VAL A 97 -0.48 4.13 -4.80
CA VAL A 97 -1.24 3.40 -3.77
C VAL A 97 -0.35 3.01 -2.60
N ALA A 98 0.80 2.37 -2.87
CA ALA A 98 1.73 1.94 -1.82
C ALA A 98 2.23 3.11 -0.97
N VAL A 99 2.58 4.25 -1.61
CA VAL A 99 2.97 5.45 -0.86
C VAL A 99 1.82 5.99 -0.02
N ALA A 100 0.61 6.11 -0.60
CA ALA A 100 -0.55 6.64 0.11
C ALA A 100 -0.89 5.81 1.35
N GLU A 101 -0.92 4.48 1.20
CA GLU A 101 -1.38 3.58 2.26
C GLU A 101 -0.33 3.39 3.37
N GLU A 102 0.96 3.32 3.04
CA GLU A 102 2.00 3.21 4.07
C GLU A 102 2.24 4.53 4.80
N THR A 103 2.14 5.66 4.10
CA THR A 103 2.18 6.98 4.77
C THR A 103 0.99 7.18 5.67
N PHE A 104 -0.22 6.73 5.27
CA PHE A 104 -1.40 6.68 6.14
C PHE A 104 -1.12 5.86 7.40
N ARG A 105 -0.58 4.65 7.25
CA ARG A 105 -0.28 3.76 8.39
C ARG A 105 0.69 4.41 9.36
N ALA A 106 1.77 5.01 8.85
CA ALA A 106 2.74 5.75 9.64
C ALA A 106 2.14 6.99 10.33
N ALA A 107 1.31 7.74 9.61
CA ALA A 107 0.60 8.91 10.15
C ALA A 107 -0.35 8.52 11.28
N MET A 108 -1.08 7.40 11.16
CA MET A 108 -1.97 6.91 12.22
C MET A 108 -1.21 6.52 13.48
N ILE A 109 -0.03 5.89 13.36
CA ILE A 109 0.79 5.60 14.55
C ILE A 109 1.20 6.89 15.27
N SER A 110 1.64 7.90 14.52
CA SER A 110 2.02 9.21 15.08
C SER A 110 0.81 9.97 15.65
N TYR A 111 -0.35 9.86 15.01
CA TYR A 111 -1.58 10.50 15.47
C TYR A 111 -2.08 9.90 16.78
N LEU A 112 -2.11 8.55 16.88
CA LEU A 112 -2.46 7.86 18.11
C LEU A 112 -1.50 8.19 19.26
N GLU A 113 -0.21 8.33 18.96
CA GLU A 113 0.79 8.83 19.92
C GLU A 113 0.47 10.24 20.41
N GLY A 114 0.16 11.16 19.49
CA GLY A 114 -0.19 12.54 19.84
C GLY A 114 -1.47 12.68 20.67
N LEU A 115 -2.39 11.72 20.56
CA LEU A 115 -3.60 11.62 21.39
C LEU A 115 -3.38 10.92 22.74
N GLY A 116 -2.17 10.42 23.03
CA GLY A 116 -1.90 9.62 24.22
C GLY A 116 -2.53 8.22 24.19
N ILE A 117 -3.09 7.79 23.05
CA ILE A 117 -3.71 6.47 22.90
C ILE A 117 -2.61 5.42 22.79
N PHE A 118 -2.62 4.44 23.70
CA PHE A 118 -1.59 3.42 23.82
C PHE A 118 -0.17 4.01 23.92
N GLU A 119 -0.02 5.14 24.61
CA GLU A 119 1.24 5.89 24.74
C GLU A 119 2.44 4.97 25.05
N LYS A 120 2.24 4.05 26.01
CA LYS A 120 3.27 3.09 26.48
C LYS A 120 3.59 1.95 25.51
N SER A 121 2.81 1.74 24.44
CA SER A 121 2.97 0.59 23.55
C SER A 121 2.89 0.98 22.07
N LEU A 122 4.06 1.05 21.43
CA LEU A 122 4.18 1.21 19.99
C LEU A 122 3.42 0.11 19.23
N TRP A 123 3.50 -1.14 19.70
CA TRP A 123 2.88 -2.27 19.02
C TRP A 123 1.35 -2.21 19.05
N LEU A 124 0.74 -1.70 20.13
CA LEU A 124 -0.71 -1.48 20.16
C LEU A 124 -1.13 -0.35 19.21
N ARG A 125 -0.34 0.74 19.13
CA ARG A 125 -0.57 1.80 18.13
C ARG A 125 -0.47 1.26 16.70
N ALA A 126 0.54 0.44 16.44
CA ALA A 126 0.74 -0.24 15.16
C ALA A 126 -0.41 -1.17 14.80
N LEU A 127 -0.88 -1.97 15.75
CA LEU A 127 -2.04 -2.84 15.56
C LEU A 127 -3.30 -2.03 15.25
N ALA A 128 -3.55 -0.94 15.99
CA ALA A 128 -4.67 -0.04 15.73
C ALA A 128 -4.59 0.62 14.35
N ALA A 129 -3.41 1.11 13.95
CA ALA A 129 -3.19 1.64 12.60
C ALA A 129 -3.44 0.59 11.50
N ASN A 130 -3.05 -0.66 11.74
CA ASN A 130 -3.33 -1.77 10.83
C ASN A 130 -4.84 -2.06 10.71
N ILE A 131 -5.57 -2.03 11.83
CA ILE A 131 -7.03 -2.22 11.85
C ILE A 131 -7.73 -1.09 11.09
N LEU A 132 -7.31 0.17 11.28
CA LEU A 132 -7.86 1.30 10.54
C LEU A 132 -7.64 1.17 9.03
N TRP A 133 -6.44 0.74 8.63
CA TRP A 133 -6.12 0.47 7.23
C TRP A 133 -6.96 -0.67 6.64
N LEU A 134 -7.17 -1.75 7.40
CA LEU A 134 -8.05 -2.85 7.01
C LEU A 134 -9.49 -2.37 6.84
N ALA A 135 -9.99 -1.52 7.74
CA ALA A 135 -11.34 -0.96 7.64
C ALA A 135 -11.54 -0.15 6.34
N PHE A 136 -10.52 0.60 5.89
CA PHE A 136 -10.57 1.34 4.62
C PHE A 136 -10.87 0.46 3.40
N HIS A 137 -10.42 -0.80 3.40
CA HIS A 137 -10.68 -1.74 2.31
C HIS A 137 -12.16 -2.14 2.19
N PHE A 138 -12.93 -2.00 3.28
CA PHE A 138 -14.36 -2.27 3.34
C PHE A 138 -15.23 -1.01 3.23
N VAL A 139 -14.61 0.16 3.03
CA VAL A 139 -15.34 1.33 2.51
C VAL A 139 -15.62 1.16 1.02
N GLN A 140 -14.70 0.49 0.30
CA GLN A 140 -14.80 0.24 -1.14
C GLN A 140 -15.55 -1.04 -1.50
N ARG A 141 -15.84 -1.91 -0.51
CA ARG A 141 -16.45 -3.23 -0.71
C ARG A 141 -17.50 -3.48 0.37
N PRO A 142 -18.65 -4.08 0.05
CA PRO A 142 -19.62 -4.46 1.07
C PRO A 142 -18.95 -5.36 2.12
N PHE A 143 -19.13 -5.04 3.39
CA PHE A 143 -18.56 -5.83 4.48
C PHE A 143 -19.31 -7.16 4.65
N ASP A 144 -18.87 -8.18 3.92
CA ASP A 144 -19.28 -9.58 4.09
C ASP A 144 -18.07 -10.41 4.59
N PRO A 145 -17.95 -10.63 5.91
CA PRO A 145 -16.83 -11.38 6.48
C PRO A 145 -16.71 -12.80 5.97
N TRP A 146 -17.81 -13.42 5.53
CA TRP A 146 -17.81 -14.79 5.06
C TRP A 146 -17.33 -14.87 3.62
N ALA A 147 -17.82 -13.98 2.76
CA ALA A 147 -17.37 -13.88 1.38
C ALA A 147 -15.90 -13.45 1.28
N TYR A 148 -15.45 -12.53 2.16
CA TYR A 148 -14.11 -11.96 2.10
C TYR A 148 -13.13 -12.53 3.14
N ARG A 149 -13.45 -13.63 3.84
CA ARG A 149 -12.63 -14.17 4.96
C ARG A 149 -11.14 -14.32 4.64
N TRP A 150 -10.81 -14.86 3.46
CA TRP A 150 -9.42 -15.08 3.05
C TRP A 150 -8.73 -13.78 2.64
N TYR A 151 -9.49 -12.85 2.06
CA TYR A 151 -9.01 -11.51 1.76
C TYR A 151 -8.76 -10.70 3.04
N ILE A 152 -9.63 -10.80 4.04
CA ILE A 152 -9.46 -10.19 5.37
C ILE A 152 -8.21 -10.75 6.05
N ALA A 153 -8.06 -12.08 6.09
CA ALA A 153 -6.90 -12.73 6.68
C ALA A 153 -5.61 -12.30 5.98
N TRP A 154 -5.63 -12.28 4.64
CA TRP A 154 -4.51 -11.80 3.83
C TRP A 154 -4.16 -10.34 4.11
N LEU A 155 -5.14 -9.44 4.10
CA LEU A 155 -4.95 -8.02 4.42
C LEU A 155 -4.35 -7.87 5.81
N PHE A 156 -4.95 -8.52 6.82
CA PHE A 156 -4.50 -8.41 8.19
C PHE A 156 -3.02 -8.81 8.35
N ILE A 157 -2.63 -9.97 7.81
CA ILE A 157 -1.26 -10.46 7.89
C ILE A 157 -0.30 -9.59 7.06
N SER A 158 -0.70 -9.22 5.84
CA SER A 158 0.10 -8.34 4.97
C SER A 158 0.39 -7.00 5.65
N GLY A 159 -0.64 -6.41 6.25
CA GLY A 159 -0.54 -5.17 6.98
C GLY A 159 0.33 -5.30 8.25
N LEU A 160 0.31 -6.44 8.95
CA LEU A 160 1.25 -6.71 10.05
C LEU A 160 2.71 -6.77 9.55
N VAL A 161 2.97 -7.43 8.42
CA VAL A 161 4.30 -7.49 7.80
C VAL A 161 4.79 -6.09 7.43
N MET A 162 3.96 -5.31 6.71
CA MET A 162 4.30 -3.93 6.32
C MET A 162 4.52 -3.03 7.54
N THR A 163 3.71 -3.18 8.59
CA THR A 163 3.87 -2.44 9.86
C THR A 163 5.17 -2.81 10.57
N PHE A 164 5.53 -4.09 10.58
CA PHE A 164 6.81 -4.55 11.14
C PHE A 164 7.99 -3.93 10.38
N VAL A 165 7.93 -3.95 9.05
CA VAL A 165 8.95 -3.33 8.18
C VAL A 165 9.02 -1.82 8.41
N LEU A 166 7.89 -1.13 8.52
CA LEU A 166 7.83 0.30 8.85
C LEU A 166 8.57 0.61 10.16
N ILE A 167 8.31 -0.18 11.21
CA ILE A 167 8.92 0.01 12.54
C ILE A 167 10.42 -0.29 12.52
N LYS A 168 10.84 -1.33 11.80
CA LYS A 168 12.22 -1.83 11.85
C LYS A 168 13.15 -1.16 10.84
N ALA A 169 12.67 -0.91 9.63
CA ALA A 169 13.47 -0.46 8.49
C ALA A 169 13.14 0.98 8.08
N GLY A 170 11.90 1.41 8.26
CA GLY A 170 11.41 2.74 7.94
C GLY A 170 10.37 2.75 6.82
N LEU A 171 9.85 3.95 6.54
CA LEU A 171 8.72 4.14 5.62
C LEU A 171 9.03 3.72 4.18
N GLY A 172 10.22 4.02 3.67
CA GLY A 172 10.62 3.65 2.31
C GLY A 172 10.60 2.15 2.06
N ALA A 173 11.14 1.36 3.00
CA ALA A 173 11.10 -0.09 2.94
C ALA A 173 9.67 -0.65 2.98
N ALA A 174 8.80 -0.10 3.84
CA ALA A 174 7.40 -0.52 3.91
C ALA A 174 6.66 -0.24 2.60
N VAL A 175 6.87 0.94 2.01
CA VAL A 175 6.34 1.30 0.69
C VAL A 175 6.83 0.34 -0.38
N ALA A 176 8.12 -0.02 -0.37
CA ALA A 176 8.69 -0.95 -1.33
C ALA A 176 8.09 -2.36 -1.20
N VAL A 177 7.90 -2.85 0.03
CA VAL A 177 7.21 -4.13 0.28
C VAL A 177 5.79 -4.10 -0.28
N HIS A 178 5.03 -3.06 0.03
CA HIS A 178 3.66 -2.94 -0.44
C HIS A 178 3.60 -2.84 -1.98
N TRP A 179 4.50 -2.06 -2.58
CA TRP A 179 4.58 -1.98 -4.03
C TRP A 179 4.90 -3.34 -4.68
N LEU A 180 5.88 -4.09 -4.17
CA LEU A 180 6.22 -5.43 -4.67
C LEU A 180 5.04 -6.40 -4.54
N VAL A 181 4.32 -6.33 -3.43
CA VAL A 181 3.08 -7.09 -3.24
C VAL A 181 2.05 -6.73 -4.30
N ASN A 182 1.91 -5.45 -4.65
CA ASN A 182 0.92 -5.01 -5.63
C ASN A 182 1.30 -5.29 -7.09
N ILE A 183 2.59 -5.34 -7.45
CA ILE A 183 3.01 -5.62 -8.83
C ILE A 183 3.22 -7.12 -9.13
N SER A 184 3.26 -7.95 -8.08
CA SER A 184 3.32 -9.43 -8.20
C SER A 184 1.93 -10.04 -8.38
N SER A 185 0.99 -9.24 -8.89
CA SER A 185 -0.43 -9.53 -9.04
C SER A 185 -0.91 -9.26 -10.46
#